data_AF-A0A7S1WEP8-F1
#
_entry.id   AF-A0A7S1WEP8-F1
#
_cell.length_a   1.000
_cell.length_b   1.000
_cell.length_c   1.000
_cell.angle_alpha   90.00
_cell.angle_beta   90.00
_cell.angle_gamma   90.00
#
_symmetry.space_group_name_H-M   'P 1'
#
loop_
_entity.id
_entity.type
_entity.pdbx_description
1 polymer ?
#
loop_
_entity_poly.entity_id
_entity_poly.type
_entity_poly.pdbx_seq_one_letter_code
_entity_poly.pdbx_strand_id
1 'polypeptide(L)'
;IGGDDGYIRVYEKSDDPKEVYKRTRAIALDGAQGVCVRSLALSPSEEVLAVTTSTSQLYQLSLLGQDMLKVEEAPVFEPVLTPFHTGAILGMDVCVRKPL
;
A
#
# COMPACT_ATOMS: atom_id res chain seq x y z
N ILE A 1 -4.07 -5.96 -0.33
CA ILE A 1 -4.97 -5.84 -1.50
C ILE A 1 -5.36 -4.39 -1.69
N GLY A 2 -5.11 -3.80 -2.86
CA GLY A 2 -5.56 -2.45 -3.20
C GLY A 2 -6.93 -2.46 -3.89
N GLY A 3 -7.72 -1.41 -3.72
CA GLY A 3 -9.04 -1.27 -4.34
C GLY A 3 -9.23 0.05 -5.09
N ASP A 4 -10.28 0.09 -5.92
CA ASP A 4 -10.72 1.31 -6.63
C ASP A 4 -11.34 2.36 -5.69
N ASP A 5 -11.63 1.96 -4.44
CA ASP A 5 -12.15 2.82 -3.39
C ASP A 5 -11.06 3.57 -2.60
N GLY A 6 -9.79 3.47 -3.03
CA GLY A 6 -8.67 4.17 -2.40
C GLY A 6 -8.15 3.51 -1.13
N TYR A 7 -8.52 2.25 -0.87
CA TYR A 7 -8.09 1.50 0.30
C TYR A 7 -7.08 0.40 -0.01
N ILE A 8 -6.10 0.27 0.88
CA ILE A 8 -5.21 -0.88 0.99
C ILE A 8 -5.65 -1.72 2.18
N ARG A 9 -5.99 -2.99 1.93
CA ARG A 9 -6.44 -3.94 2.95
C ARG A 9 -5.36 -4.96 3.23
N VAL A 10 -5.03 -5.12 4.51
CA VAL A 10 -4.05 -6.09 5.02
C VAL A 10 -4.80 -7.26 5.63
N TYR A 11 -4.34 -8.46 5.32
CA TYR A 11 -4.92 -9.70 5.79
C TYR A 11 -3.81 -10.56 6.37
N GLU A 12 -4.12 -11.22 7.48
CA GLU A 12 -3.26 -12.23 8.07
C GLU A 12 -3.91 -13.59 7.91
N LYS A 13 -3.06 -14.61 7.77
CA LYS A 13 -3.52 -15.99 7.76
C LYS A 13 -4.01 -16.36 9.15
N SER A 14 -5.15 -17.05 9.20
CA SER A 14 -5.80 -17.52 10.40
C SER A 14 -5.85 -19.06 10.38
N ASP A 15 -5.87 -19.65 11.57
CA ASP A 15 -6.01 -21.11 11.75
C ASP A 15 -7.48 -21.57 11.69
N ASP A 16 -8.45 -20.64 11.69
CA ASP A 16 -9.86 -20.97 11.54
C ASP A 16 -10.14 -21.40 10.08
N PRO A 17 -10.54 -22.67 9.82
CA PRO A 17 -10.84 -23.13 8.47
C PRO A 17 -12.04 -22.43 7.83
N LYS A 18 -12.89 -21.74 8.61
CA LYS A 18 -14.02 -20.93 8.10
C LYS A 18 -13.60 -19.51 7.73
N GLU A 19 -12.51 -19.01 8.29
CA GLU A 19 -11.97 -17.67 8.04
C GLU A 19 -10.45 -17.77 7.87
N VAL A 20 -10.00 -18.33 6.74
CA VAL A 20 -8.57 -18.60 6.47
C VAL A 20 -7.72 -17.34 6.42
N TYR A 21 -8.32 -16.20 6.06
CA TYR A 21 -7.67 -14.89 6.07
C TYR A 21 -8.55 -13.88 6.78
N LYS A 22 -8.03 -13.32 7.87
CA LYS A 22 -8.71 -12.28 8.63
C LYS A 22 -8.18 -10.93 8.20
N ARG A 23 -9.08 -9.99 7.89
CA ARG A 23 -8.67 -8.61 7.61
C ARG A 23 -8.24 -7.95 8.91
N THR A 24 -6.98 -7.55 9.00
CA THR A 24 -6.42 -6.89 10.19
C THR A 24 -6.48 -5.38 10.07
N ARG A 25 -6.30 -4.84 8.85
CA ARG A 25 -6.30 -3.39 8.61
C ARG A 25 -6.96 -3.01 7.28
N ALA A 26 -7.47 -1.79 7.25
CA ALA A 26 -7.85 -1.07 6.04
C ALA A 26 -7.26 0.34 6.14
N ILE A 27 -6.35 0.68 5.22
CA ILE A 27 -5.60 1.93 5.19
C ILE A 27 -6.14 2.74 4.01
N ALA A 28 -6.66 3.94 4.28
CA ALA A 28 -7.05 4.87 3.23
C ALA A 28 -5.82 5.58 2.69
N LEU A 29 -5.74 5.74 1.37
CA LEU A 29 -4.76 6.65 0.78
C LEU A 29 -5.07 8.11 1.17
N ASP A 30 -4.02 8.91 1.31
CA ASP A 30 -4.19 10.32 1.64
C ASP A 30 -4.91 11.05 0.48
N GLY A 31 -5.98 11.79 0.79
CA GLY A 31 -6.83 12.41 -0.24
C GLY A 31 -7.66 11.42 -1.08
N ALA A 32 -7.95 10.22 -0.57
CA ALA A 32 -8.55 9.06 -1.26
C ALA A 32 -9.84 9.27 -2.11
N GLN A 33 -10.54 10.40 -2.04
CA GLN A 33 -11.78 10.56 -2.81
C GLN A 33 -11.48 10.52 -4.32
N GLY A 34 -11.88 9.41 -4.96
CA GLY A 34 -11.72 9.19 -6.41
C GLY A 34 -10.34 8.65 -6.82
N VAL A 35 -9.47 8.29 -5.87
CA VAL A 35 -8.15 7.69 -6.17
C VAL A 35 -8.24 6.18 -6.09
N CYS A 36 -7.80 5.47 -7.13
CA CYS A 36 -7.78 4.01 -7.18
C CYS A 36 -6.35 3.50 -6.97
N VAL A 37 -6.19 2.42 -6.21
CA VAL A 37 -4.91 1.69 -6.11
C VAL A 37 -4.74 0.83 -7.36
N ARG A 38 -3.61 0.95 -8.07
CA ARG A 38 -3.34 0.22 -9.33
C ARG A 38 -2.38 -0.95 -9.17
N SER A 39 -1.27 -0.73 -8.48
CA SER A 39 -0.29 -1.78 -8.18
C SER A 39 0.33 -1.57 -6.80
N LEU A 40 0.64 -2.69 -6.15
CA LEU A 40 1.30 -2.77 -4.85
C LEU A 40 2.54 -3.64 -5.00
N ALA A 41 3.67 -3.24 -4.42
CA ALA A 41 4.87 -4.07 -4.35
C ALA A 41 5.54 -3.93 -2.98
N LEU A 42 5.85 -5.06 -2.34
CA LEU A 42 6.57 -5.11 -1.07
C LEU A 42 8.07 -5.12 -1.30
N SER A 43 8.82 -4.44 -0.44
CA SER A 43 10.27 -4.59 -0.39
C SER A 43 10.65 -6.03 0.02
N PRO A 44 11.85 -6.52 -0.36
CA PRO A 44 12.32 -7.84 0.07
C PRO A 44 12.42 -8.00 1.60
N SER A 45 12.59 -6.89 2.34
CA SER A 45 12.57 -6.90 3.81
C SER A 45 11.16 -6.94 4.41
N GLU A 46 10.11 -6.78 3.59
CA GLU A 46 8.71 -6.64 4.00
C GLU A 46 8.42 -5.40 4.87
N GLU A 47 9.31 -4.41 4.85
CA GLU A 47 9.23 -3.20 5.69
C GLU A 47 8.65 -2.00 4.95
N VAL A 48 8.69 -1.98 3.62
CA VAL A 48 8.22 -0.86 2.80
C VAL A 48 7.27 -1.36 1.72
N LEU A 49 6.11 -0.72 1.61
CA LEU A 49 5.12 -0.96 0.57
C LEU A 49 5.14 0.18 -0.44
N ALA A 50 5.45 -0.13 -1.69
CA ALA A 50 5.31 0.79 -2.81
C ALA A 50 3.89 0.70 -3.39
N VAL A 51 3.27 1.86 -3.67
CA VAL A 51 1.88 1.98 -4.10
C VAL A 51 1.76 2.91 -5.29
N THR A 52 1.12 2.44 -6.36
CA THR A 52 0.79 3.28 -7.52
C THR A 52 -0.72 3.54 -7.59
N THR A 53 -1.09 4.71 -8.09
CA THR A 53 -2.50 5.15 -8.14
C THR A 53 -2.99 5.49 -9.54
N SER A 54 -4.30 5.70 -9.69
CA SER A 54 -4.93 6.21 -10.91
C SER A 54 -4.48 7.62 -11.31
N THR A 55 -3.87 8.39 -10.40
CA THR A 55 -3.40 9.77 -10.62
C THR A 55 -1.94 9.85 -11.06
N SER A 56 -1.36 8.72 -11.48
CA SER A 56 0.07 8.60 -11.85
C SER A 56 1.04 8.86 -10.69
N GLN A 57 0.54 8.92 -9.45
CA GLN A 57 1.36 9.14 -8.27
C GLN A 57 1.88 7.80 -7.73
N LEU A 58 3.16 7.81 -7.37
CA LEU A 58 3.84 6.72 -6.68
C LEU A 58 4.08 7.13 -5.22
N TYR A 59 3.64 6.29 -4.29
CA TYR A 59 3.86 6.46 -2.86
C TYR A 59 4.69 5.31 -2.30
N GLN A 60 5.39 5.59 -1.20
CA GLN A 60 5.92 4.59 -0.30
C GLN A 60 5.22 4.69 1.05
N LEU A 61 4.99 3.54 1.67
CA LEU A 61 4.46 3.42 3.03
C LEU A 61 5.43 2.55 3.84
N SER A 62 5.96 3.10 4.93
CA SER A 62 6.69 2.31 5.93
C SER A 62 5.70 1.42 6.70
N LEU A 63 5.95 0.11 6.71
CA LEU A 63 5.21 -0.87 7.49
C LEU A 63 5.79 -1.02 8.91
N LEU A 64 7.02 -0.56 9.14
CA LEU A 64 7.64 -0.54 10.46
C LEU A 64 6.88 0.39 11.40
N GLY A 65 6.59 -0.10 12.61
CA GLY A 65 5.91 0.68 13.64
C GLY A 65 4.44 0.98 13.37
N GLN A 66 3.87 0.50 12.25
CA GLN A 66 2.44 0.65 11.96
C GLN A 66 1.56 0.00 13.05
N ASP A 67 2.06 -1.04 13.71
CA ASP A 67 1.43 -1.68 14.87
C ASP A 67 1.38 -0.84 16.14
N MET A 68 2.21 0.19 16.21
CA MET A 68 2.28 1.09 17.36
C MET A 68 1.50 2.39 17.16
N LEU A 69 1.03 2.65 15.94
CA LEU A 69 0.18 3.81 15.66
C LEU A 69 -1.12 3.70 16.44
N LYS A 70 -1.53 4.82 17.04
CA LYS A 70 -2.85 4.91 17.66
C LYS A 70 -3.92 4.77 16.58
N VAL A 71 -5.11 4.31 16.96
CA VAL A 71 -6.25 4.13 16.03
C VAL A 71 -6.59 5.40 15.25
N GLU A 72 -6.27 6.56 15.81
CA GLU A 72 -6.54 7.89 15.23
C GLU A 72 -5.40 8.38 14.32
N GLU A 73 -4.22 7.75 14.37
CA GLU A 73 -3.06 8.12 13.57
C GLU A 73 -3.10 7.37 12.24
N ALA A 74 -3.33 8.11 11.15
CA ALA A 74 -3.30 7.56 9.81
C ALA A 74 -1.85 7.24 9.39
N PRO A 75 -1.60 6.11 8.71
CA PRO A 75 -0.30 5.83 8.11
C PRO A 75 0.09 6.92 7.12
N VAL A 76 1.36 7.36 7.19
CA VAL A 76 1.87 8.41 6.30
C VAL A 76 2.28 7.80 4.96
N PHE A 77 1.68 8.29 3.87
CA PHE A 77 2.08 7.97 2.51
C PHE A 77 3.03 9.03 1.99
N GLU A 78 4.28 8.66 1.76
CA GLU A 78 5.29 9.58 1.24
C GLU A 78 5.33 9.48 -0.29
N PRO A 79 5.15 10.59 -1.03
CA PRO A 79 5.33 10.58 -2.47
C PRO A 79 6.81 10.30 -2.78
N VAL A 80 7.08 9.28 -3.59
CA VAL A 80 8.45 8.93 -3.98
C VAL A 80 9.06 10.03 -4.85
N LEU A 81 8.26 10.56 -5.78
CA LEU A 81 8.58 11.66 -6.68
C LEU A 81 7.31 12.43 -7.00
N THR A 82 7.47 13.59 -7.65
CA THR A 82 6.34 14.27 -8.28
C THR A 82 5.71 13.39 -9.37
N PRO A 83 4.39 13.49 -9.63
CA PRO A 83 3.74 12.68 -10.65
C PRO A 83 4.09 13.24 -12.03
N PHE A 84 4.99 12.57 -12.75
CA PHE A 84 5.43 12.98 -14.10
C PHE A 84 5.11 11.96 -15.20
N HIS A 85 4.48 10.84 -14.86
CA HIS A 85 4.07 9.84 -15.85
C HIS A 85 2.80 10.28 -16.58
N THR A 86 2.76 10.06 -17.90
CA THR A 86 1.54 10.26 -18.69
C THR A 86 0.60 9.07 -18.47
N GLY A 87 -0.38 9.27 -17.59
CA GLY A 87 -1.35 8.23 -17.20
C GLY A 87 -0.85 7.29 -16.10
N ALA A 88 -1.75 6.43 -15.63
CA ALA A 88 -1.53 5.59 -14.47
C ALA A 88 -0.43 4.54 -14.69
N ILE A 89 0.39 4.30 -13.66
CA ILE A 89 1.35 3.20 -13.64
C ILE A 89 0.55 1.92 -13.37
N LEU A 90 0.49 1.03 -14.35
CA LEU A 90 -0.33 -0.19 -14.29
C LEU A 90 0.40 -1.40 -13.67
N GLY A 91 1.72 -1.30 -13.49
CA GLY A 91 2.53 -2.37 -12.93
C GLY A 91 3.85 -1.83 -12.39
N MET A 92 4.30 -2.41 -11.29
CA MET A 92 5.53 -2.07 -10.60
C MET A 92 5.98 -3.29 -9.81
N ASP A 93 7.29 -3.50 -9.72
CA ASP A 93 7.90 -4.58 -8.94
C ASP A 93 9.18 -4.09 -8.28
N VAL A 94 9.62 -4.76 -7.22
CA VAL A 94 10.86 -4.44 -6.50
C VAL A 94 11.94 -5.47 -6.86
N CYS A 95 13.13 -4.99 -7.21
CA CYS A 95 14.24 -5.89 -7.51
C CYS A 95 14.81 -6.52 -6.24
N VAL A 96 14.73 -7.84 -6.13
CA VAL A 96 15.28 -8.59 -4.97
C VAL A 96 16.78 -8.46 -4.77
N ARG A 97 17.53 -8.03 -5.81
CA ARG A 97 19.00 -7.92 -5.79
C ARG A 97 19.52 -6.49 -5.68
N LYS A 98 18.64 -5.49 -5.71
CA LYS A 98 19.02 -4.08 -5.59
C LYS A 98 18.22 -3.48 -4.43
N PRO A 99 18.85 -3.17 -3.28
CA PRO A 99 18.14 -2.56 -2.17
C PRO A 99 17.51 -1.24 -2.63
N LEU A 100 16.31 -0.97 -2.12
CA LEU A 100 15.61 0.30 -2.27
C LEU A 100 16.28 1.38 -1.42
#